data_AF-A0A2H1KLS4-F1
#
_entry.id   AF-A0A2H1KLS4-F1
#
_cell.length_a   1.000
_cell.length_b   1.000
_cell.length_c   1.000
_cell.angle_alpha   90.00
_cell.angle_beta   90.00
_cell.angle_gamma   90.00
#
_symmetry.space_group_name_H-M   'P 1'
#
loop_
_entity.id
_entity.type
_entity.pdbx_description
1 polymer ?
#
loop_
_entity_poly.entity_id
_entity_poly.type
_entity_poly.pdbx_seq_one_letter_code
_entity_poly.pdbx_strand_id
1 'polypeptide(L)' 'MSTPHLLSRIASDPWGSLRRGGAWLHWYLKEIMGENAYIHYLESYERRHGTREGAMGEKAFWRDLTDEQDRNPKARCC' A
#
# COMPACT_ATOMS: atom_id res chain seq x y z
N MET A 1 -10.13 18.15 48.10
CA MET A 1 -9.80 17.04 47.19
C MET A 1 -11.01 16.77 46.32
N SER A 2 -11.08 17.38 45.14
CA SER A 2 -12.21 17.18 44.20
C SER A 2 -11.64 16.92 42.82
N THR A 3 -11.69 15.67 42.38
CA THR A 3 -11.52 15.25 40.99
C THR A 3 -12.57 14.17 40.76
N PRO A 4 -13.43 14.36 39.76
CA PRO A 4 -13.27 13.53 38.58
C PRO A 4 -13.63 14.29 37.29
N HIS A 5 -12.64 14.89 36.64
CA HIS A 5 -12.75 15.35 35.23
C HIS A 5 -12.23 14.29 34.23
N LEU A 6 -11.98 13.06 34.71
CA LEU A 6 -11.36 12.01 33.90
C LEU A 6 -12.35 11.35 32.91
N LEU A 7 -13.65 11.47 33.14
CA LEU A 7 -14.67 10.85 32.28
C LEU A 7 -15.03 11.68 31.04
N SER A 8 -14.77 12.99 31.02
CA SER A 8 -15.08 13.84 29.86
C SER A 8 -14.00 13.82 28.77
N ARG A 9 -12.80 13.30 29.06
CA ARG A 9 -11.68 13.25 28.09
C ARG A 9 -11.81 12.09 27.10
N ILE A 10 -12.71 11.14 27.32
CA ILE A 10 -12.93 9.98 26.43
C ILE A 10 -13.90 10.33 25.29
N ALA A 11 -14.72 11.38 25.44
CA ALA A 11 -15.53 11.93 24.34
C ALA A 11 -14.69 12.78 23.35
N SER A 12 -13.39 12.55 23.29
CA SER A 12 -12.44 13.30 22.47
C SER A 12 -12.43 12.78 21.04
N ASP A 13 -13.04 13.57 20.17
CA ASP A 13 -12.80 13.62 18.73
C ASP A 13 -13.08 12.31 17.96
N PRO A 14 -14.36 11.91 17.82
CA PRO A 14 -14.75 10.77 16.99
C PRO A 14 -14.25 10.93 15.55
N TRP A 15 -14.14 12.18 15.08
CA TRP A 15 -13.61 12.51 13.76
C TRP A 15 -12.11 12.22 13.63
N GLY A 16 -11.32 12.57 14.65
CA GLY A 16 -9.89 12.22 14.70
C GLY A 16 -9.64 10.70 14.65
N SER A 17 -10.47 9.91 15.33
CA SER A 17 -10.37 8.44 15.31
C SER A 17 -10.78 7.84 13.96
N LEU A 18 -11.83 8.37 13.33
CA LEU A 18 -12.25 7.97 11.98
C LEU A 18 -11.18 8.31 10.92
N ARG A 19 -10.55 9.49 11.00
CA ARG A 19 -9.46 9.87 10.08
C ARG A 19 -8.25 8.96 10.20
N ARG A 20 -7.87 8.58 11.43
CA ARG A 20 -6.77 7.63 11.66
C ARG A 20 -7.11 6.23 11.13
N GLY A 21 -8.33 5.75 11.37
CA GLY A 21 -8.80 4.47 10.84
C GLY A 21 -8.85 4.45 9.31
N GLY A 22 -9.33 5.52 8.68
CA GLY A 22 -9.36 5.66 7.22
C GLY A 22 -7.97 5.71 6.59
N ALA A 23 -7.01 6.40 7.21
CA ALA A 23 -5.63 6.43 6.72
C ALA A 23 -4.97 5.04 6.78
N TRP A 24 -5.23 4.27 7.85
CA TRP A 24 -4.72 2.91 7.99
C TRP A 24 -5.35 1.95 6.98
N LEU A 25 -6.67 2.05 6.77
CA LEU A 25 -7.38 1.26 5.76
C LEU A 25 -6.89 1.61 4.34
N HIS A 26 -6.66 2.88 4.03
CA HIS A 26 -6.11 3.30 2.75
C HIS A 26 -4.68 2.76 2.54
N TRP A 27 -3.82 2.82 3.56
CA TRP A 27 -2.49 2.19 3.51
C TRP A 27 -2.58 0.68 3.27
N TYR A 28 -3.49 0.01 3.97
CA TYR A 28 -3.71 -1.44 3.83
C TYR A 28 -4.25 -1.83 2.46
N LEU A 29 -5.23 -1.06 1.94
CA LEU A 29 -5.75 -1.25 0.58
C LEU A 29 -4.67 -0.97 -0.46
N LYS A 30 -3.82 0.03 -0.26
CA LYS A 30 -2.68 0.33 -1.15
C LYS A 30 -1.67 -0.83 -1.19
N GLU A 31 -1.41 -1.44 -0.04
CA GLU A 31 -0.57 -2.64 0.07
C GLU A 31 -1.19 -3.83 -0.67
N ILE A 32 -2.50 -4.07 -0.49
CA ILE A 32 -3.20 -5.22 -1.09
C ILE A 32 -3.50 -5.06 -2.59
N MET A 33 -3.86 -3.85 -3.02
CA MET A 33 -4.22 -3.56 -4.42
C MET A 33 -3.01 -3.58 -5.35
N GLY A 34 -1.80 -3.76 -4.81
CA GLY A 34 -0.58 -3.86 -5.59
C GLY A 34 -0.09 -2.51 -6.10
N GLU A 35 -0.62 -1.37 -5.64
CA GLU A 35 -0.07 -0.05 -5.96
C GLU A 35 1.41 0.05 -5.53
N ASN A 36 1.82 -0.71 -4.52
CA ASN A 36 3.22 -0.82 -4.07
C ASN A 36 4.04 -1.86 -4.86
N ALA A 37 3.49 -2.55 -5.86
CA ALA A 37 4.21 -3.53 -6.67
C ALA A 37 5.45 -2.93 -7.34
N TYR A 38 5.37 -1.68 -7.79
CA TYR A 38 6.51 -0.97 -8.35
C TYR A 38 7.60 -0.68 -7.30
N ILE A 39 7.21 -0.30 -6.08
CA ILE A 39 8.16 -0.09 -4.97
C ILE A 39 8.85 -1.40 -4.60
N HIS A 40 8.11 -2.49 -4.46
CA HIS A 40 8.69 -3.81 -4.19
C HIS A 40 9.60 -4.28 -5.34
N TYR A 41 9.25 -3.97 -6.59
CA TYR A 41 10.14 -4.20 -7.73
C TYR A 41 11.45 -3.44 -7.56
N LEU A 42 11.41 -2.15 -7.22
CA LEU A 42 12.61 -1.34 -7.01
C LEU A 42 13.45 -1.85 -5.83
N GLU A 43 12.83 -2.19 -4.69
CA GLU A 43 13.53 -2.77 -3.55
C GLU A 43 14.19 -4.11 -3.90
N SER A 44 13.48 -4.94 -4.68
CA SER A 44 14.01 -6.22 -5.13
C SER A 44 15.10 -6.05 -6.18
N TYR A 45 15.01 -5.02 -7.03
CA TYR A 45 16.00 -4.67 -8.04
C TYR A 45 17.27 -4.13 -7.37
N GLU A 46 17.12 -3.20 -6.45
CA GLU A 46 18.21 -2.62 -5.66
C GLU A 46 18.93 -3.69 -4.83
N ARG A 47 18.21 -4.62 -4.20
CA ARG A 47 18.84 -5.76 -3.51
C ARG A 47 19.65 -6.67 -4.43
N ARG A 48 19.28 -6.78 -5.72
CA ARG A 48 19.98 -7.65 -6.69
C ARG A 48 21.13 -6.94 -7.40
N HIS A 49 20.97 -5.66 -7.71
CA HIS A 49 21.90 -4.90 -8.55
C HIS A 49 22.72 -3.85 -7.78
N GLY A 50 22.40 -3.57 -6.52
CA GLY A 50 23.08 -2.57 -5.69
C GLY A 50 22.82 -1.12 -6.11
N THR A 51 22.05 -0.89 -7.17
CA THR A 51 21.69 0.44 -7.69
C THR A 51 20.28 0.41 -8.29
N ARG A 52 19.68 1.60 -8.43
CA ARG A 52 18.40 1.81 -9.14
C ARG A 52 18.60 2.33 -10.57
N GLU A 53 19.82 2.63 -10.99
CA GLU A 53 20.14 3.31 -12.27
C GLU A 53 19.84 2.52 -13.57
N GLY A 54 19.25 1.33 -13.47
CA GLY A 54 18.76 0.57 -14.62
C GLY A 54 17.37 -0.04 -14.41
N ALA A 55 16.69 0.34 -13.33
CA ALA A 55 15.34 -0.14 -13.07
C ALA A 55 14.37 0.36 -14.14
N MET A 56 13.40 -0.48 -14.50
CA MET A 56 12.32 -0.07 -15.40
C MET A 56 11.58 1.11 -14.79
N GLY A 57 11.21 2.08 -15.63
CA GLY A 57 10.32 3.16 -15.21
C GLY A 57 8.92 2.62 -14.89
N GLU A 58 8.19 3.32 -14.02
CA GLU A 58 6.88 2.90 -13.50
C GLU A 58 5.87 2.52 -14.60
N LYS A 59 5.71 3.35 -15.63
CA LYS A 59 4.78 3.07 -16.74
C LYS A 59 5.17 1.82 -17.52
N ALA A 60 6.48 1.58 -17.70
CA ALA A 60 6.97 0.41 -18.42
C ALA A 60 6.74 -0.86 -17.60
N PHE A 61 6.96 -0.80 -16.28
CA PHE A 61 6.67 -1.88 -15.34
C PHE A 61 5.19 -2.29 -15.39
N TRP A 62 4.27 -1.33 -15.31
CA TRP A 62 2.83 -1.61 -15.36
C TRP A 62 2.39 -2.20 -16.70
N ARG A 63 2.96 -1.72 -17.81
CA ARG A 63 2.68 -2.29 -19.13
C ARG A 63 3.15 -3.74 -19.21
N ASP A 64 4.40 -4.02 -18.81
CA ASP A 64 4.97 -5.35 -18.83
C ASP A 64 4.20 -6.34 -17.93
N LEU A 65 3.78 -5.88 -16.76
CA LEU A 65 2.97 -6.67 -15.83
C LEU A 65 1.61 -7.07 -16.43
N THR A 66 0.92 -6.12 -17.08
CA THR A 66 -0.35 -6.40 -17.78
C THR A 66 -0.12 -7.29 -19.00
N ASP A 67 0.92 -7.03 -19.80
CA ASP A 67 1.27 -7.84 -20.96
C ASP A 67 1.60 -9.30 -20.56
N GLU A 68 2.21 -9.52 -19.40
CA GLU A 68 2.46 -10.86 -18.85
C GLU A 68 1.17 -11.54 -18.38
N GLN A 69 0.24 -10.79 -17.77
CA GLN A 69 -1.07 -11.33 -17.38
C GLN A 69 -1.93 -11.70 -18.60
N ASP A 70 -1.88 -10.89 -19.66
CA ASP A 70 -2.59 -11.14 -20.92
C ASP A 70 -1.98 -12.32 -21.69
N ARG A 71 -0.64 -12.46 -21.70
CA ARG A 71 0.05 -13.59 -22.34
C ARG A 71 -0.09 -14.89 -21.57
N ASN A 72 -0.21 -14.83 -20.24
CA ASN A 72 -0.36 -15.98 -19.37
C ASN A 72 -1.61 -15.86 -18.49
N PRO A 73 -2.81 -15.91 -19.09
CA PRO A 73 -4.04 -15.85 -18.33
C PRO A 73 -4.11 -17.12 -17.46
N LYS A 74 -3.81 -16.97 -16.16
CA LYS A 74 -3.85 -18.07 -15.18
C LYS A 74 -5.27 -18.62 -14.94
N ALA A 75 -6.29 -18.04 -15.60
CA ALA A 75 -7.64 -18.57 -15.63
C ALA A 75 -7.65 -19.90 -16.41
N ARG A 76 -7.35 -21.00 -15.70
CA ARG A 76 -7.69 -22.34 -16.17
C ARG A 76 -9.21 -22.47 -16.09
N CYS A 77 -9.89 -22.05 -17.15
CA CYS A 77 -11.25 -22.49 -17.42
C CYS A 77 -11.17 -23.93 -17.95
N CYS A 78 -11.07 -24.89 -17.04
CA CYS A 78 -11.35 -26.32 -17.21
C CYS A 78 -11.49 -26.93 -15.81
#